data_AF-A0A438FIM4-F1
#
_entry.id   AF-A0A438FIM4-F1
#
_cell.length_a   1.000
_cell.length_b   1.000
_cell.length_c   1.000
_cell.angle_alpha   90.00
_cell.angle_beta   90.00
_cell.angle_gamma   90.00
#
_symmetry.space_group_name_H-M   'P 1'
#
loop_
_entity.id
_entity.type
_entity.pdbx_description
1 polymer ?
#
loop_
_entity_poly.entity_id
_entity_poly.type
_entity_poly.pdbx_seq_one_letter_code
_entity_poly.pdbx_strand_id
1 'polypeptide(L)'
;MATSTKRSKDEFRKGVDETLYISMIGSLLYLLASRPDIAFSVGACARYLACPRESHLIALKHVIRYIVGTLELGLWYPFDTHVDVACYTNDD
;
A
#
# COMPACT_ATOMS: atom_id res chain seq x y z
N MET A 1 7.67 22.54 -6.21
CA MET A 1 7.81 22.67 -4.75
C MET A 1 8.30 21.34 -4.20
N ALA A 2 9.48 21.29 -3.57
CA ALA A 2 10.06 20.06 -3.05
C ALA A 2 9.76 19.93 -1.56
N THR A 3 8.88 19.01 -1.18
CA THR A 3 8.67 18.63 0.22
C THR A 3 9.82 17.73 0.66
N SER A 4 10.92 18.33 1.09
CA SER A 4 11.99 17.63 1.81
C SER A 4 11.51 17.34 3.23
N THR A 5 10.71 16.28 3.37
CA THR A 5 10.36 15.74 4.68
C THR A 5 11.63 15.08 5.23
N LYS A 6 12.26 15.72 6.22
CA LYS A 6 13.45 15.22 6.91
C LYS A 6 13.20 13.81 7.43
N ARG A 7 13.67 12.80 6.69
CA ARG A 7 13.64 11.41 7.11
C ARG A 7 14.74 11.24 8.16
N SER A 8 14.37 11.25 9.44
CA SER A 8 15.30 10.96 10.52
C SER A 8 16.01 9.64 10.22
N LYS A 9 17.34 9.66 10.15
CA LYS A 9 18.15 8.46 10.02
C LYS A 9 17.85 7.56 11.23
N ASP A 10 17.15 6.45 11.01
CA ASP A 10 16.95 5.36 11.97
C ASP A 10 18.30 4.66 12.24
N GLU A 11 19.30 5.37 12.75
CA GLU A 11 20.65 4.84 12.99
C GLU A 11 20.70 3.83 14.16
N PHE A 12 19.61 3.65 14.91
CA PHE A 12 19.59 2.83 16.15
C PHE A 12 18.49 1.75 16.24
N ARG A 13 17.73 1.47 15.18
CA ARG A 13 16.62 0.50 15.25
C ARG A 13 17.01 -0.92 14.86
N LYS A 14 16.40 -1.89 15.54
CA LYS A 14 16.62 -3.33 15.33
C LYS A 14 16.32 -3.71 13.88
N GLY A 15 17.15 -4.56 13.30
CA GLY A 15 16.91 -5.14 11.98
C GLY A 15 15.67 -6.04 12.00
N VAL A 16 14.89 -5.98 10.93
CA VAL A 16 13.77 -6.88 10.69
C VAL A 16 14.27 -8.04 9.83
N ASP A 17 13.67 -9.22 9.96
CA ASP A 17 13.94 -10.34 9.06
C ASP A 17 13.60 -9.96 7.61
N GLU A 18 14.62 -9.99 6.77
CA GLU A 18 14.56 -9.61 5.37
C GLU A 18 13.58 -10.49 4.58
N THR A 19 13.60 -11.79 4.86
CA THR A 19 12.79 -12.77 4.13
C THR A 19 11.29 -12.54 4.35
N LEU A 20 10.90 -12.28 5.60
CA LEU A 20 9.54 -11.94 5.97
C LEU A 20 9.11 -10.60 5.35
N TYR A 21 9.99 -9.60 5.36
CA TYR A 21 9.69 -8.29 4.78
C TYR A 21 9.47 -8.37 3.26
N ILE A 22 10.34 -9.10 2.55
CA ILE A 22 10.21 -9.33 1.10
C ILE A 22 8.91 -10.09 0.79
N SER A 23 8.59 -11.13 1.57
CA SER A 23 7.36 -11.90 1.41
C SER A 23 6.11 -11.03 1.56
N MET A 24 6.08 -10.15 2.58
CA MET A 24 4.97 -9.21 2.79
C MET A 24 4.84 -8.17 1.67
N ILE A 25 5.95 -7.66 1.12
CA ILE A 25 5.90 -6.77 -0.05
C ILE A 25 5.37 -7.52 -1.27
N GLY A 26 5.80 -8.77 -1.48
CA GLY A 26 5.35 -9.61 -2.59
C GLY A 26 3.83 -9.84 -2.58
N SER A 27 3.24 -10.10 -1.41
CA SER A 27 1.79 -10.24 -1.29
C SER A 27 1.04 -8.92 -1.54
N LEU A 28 1.61 -7.79 -1.11
CA LEU A 28 1.06 -6.47 -1.40
C LEU A 28 1.16 -6.08 -2.89
N LEU A 29 2.21 -6.52 -3.59
CA LEU A 29 2.36 -6.30 -5.03
C LEU A 29 1.25 -7.00 -5.83
N TYR A 30 0.82 -8.19 -5.40
CA TYR A 30 -0.31 -8.88 -6.03
C TYR A 30 -1.61 -8.07 -5.94
N LEU A 31 -1.84 -7.39 -4.81
CA LEU A 31 -3.02 -6.56 -4.60
C LEU A 31 -3.05 -5.30 -5.48
N LEU A 32 -1.91 -4.86 -6.04
CA LEU A 32 -1.88 -3.66 -6.91
C LEU A 32 -2.75 -3.80 -8.16
N ALA A 33 -2.96 -5.02 -8.65
CA ALA A 33 -3.79 -5.26 -9.83
C ALA A 33 -5.27 -4.93 -9.58
N SER A 34 -5.77 -5.16 -8.37
CA SER A 34 -7.17 -4.89 -7.99
C SER A 34 -7.33 -3.60 -7.18
N ARG A 35 -6.25 -3.11 -6.56
CA ARG A 35 -6.23 -1.95 -5.66
C ARG A 35 -5.04 -1.04 -5.98
N PRO A 36 -5.14 -0.19 -7.01
CA PRO A 36 -4.06 0.74 -7.38
C PRO A 36 -3.88 1.90 -6.38
N ASP A 37 -4.85 2.13 -5.49
CA ASP A 37 -4.83 3.16 -4.46
C ASP A 37 -3.65 3.01 -3.47
N ILE A 38 -3.19 1.79 -3.24
CA ILE A 38 -2.04 1.50 -2.36
C ILE A 38 -0.68 1.51 -3.08
N ALA A 39 -0.64 1.72 -4.40
CA ALA A 39 0.57 1.57 -5.23
C ALA A 39 1.74 2.44 -4.76
N PHE A 40 1.48 3.70 -4.45
CA PHE A 40 2.51 4.61 -3.98
C PHE A 40 3.12 4.16 -2.65
N SER A 41 2.27 3.76 -1.69
CA SER A 41 2.69 3.33 -0.35
C SER A 41 3.52 2.05 -0.41
N VAL A 42 3.09 1.05 -1.20
CA VAL A 42 3.82 -0.21 -1.39
C VAL A 42 5.15 0.05 -2.11
N GLY A 43 5.15 0.86 -3.17
CA GLY A 43 6.37 1.24 -3.89
C GLY A 43 7.41 1.96 -3.03
N ALA A 44 6.95 2.84 -2.13
CA ALA A 44 7.82 3.50 -1.16
C ALA A 44 8.46 2.50 -0.17
N CYS A 45 7.71 1.48 0.27
CA CYS A 45 8.20 0.44 1.18
C CYS A 45 9.15 -0.55 0.48
N ALA A 46 8.95 -0.82 -0.82
CA ALA A 46 9.79 -1.72 -1.62
C ALA A 46 11.24 -1.23 -1.79
N ARG A 47 11.53 0.05 -1.52
CA ARG A 47 12.90 0.58 -1.53
C ARG A 47 13.77 0.02 -0.41
N TYR A 48 13.19 -0.66 0.58
CA TYR A 48 13.86 -1.16 1.78
C TYR A 48 13.93 -2.69 1.85
N LEU A 49 13.87 -3.38 0.71
CA LEU A 49 13.91 -4.84 0.66
C LEU A 49 15.22 -5.41 1.20
N ALA A 50 16.37 -4.82 0.84
CA ALA A 50 17.69 -5.32 1.24
C ALA A 50 18.07 -5.02 2.71
N CYS A 51 17.48 -3.97 3.30
CA CYS A 51 17.78 -3.53 4.66
C CYS A 51 16.51 -3.00 5.36
N PRO A 52 15.53 -3.86 5.67
CA PRO A 52 14.32 -3.43 6.34
C PRO A 52 14.60 -3.08 7.80
N ARG A 53 13.95 -2.01 8.27
CA ARG A 53 14.02 -1.52 9.65
C ARG A 53 12.63 -1.57 10.25
N GLU A 54 12.54 -1.56 11.57
CA GLU A 54 11.25 -1.58 12.27
C GLU A 54 10.30 -0.46 11.81
N SER A 55 10.81 0.72 11.50
CA SER A 55 10.01 1.84 10.97
C SER A 55 9.34 1.51 9.63
N HIS A 56 10.06 0.82 8.74
CA HIS A 56 9.53 0.36 7.46
C HIS A 56 8.46 -0.70 7.66
N LEU A 57 8.65 -1.61 8.62
CA LEU A 57 7.65 -2.62 8.97
C LEU A 57 6.39 -2.00 9.59
N ILE A 58 6.53 -0.95 10.41
CA ILE A 58 5.39 -0.20 10.95
C ILE A 58 4.61 0.48 9.81
N ALA A 59 5.29 1.10 8.86
CA ALA A 59 4.65 1.70 7.68
C ALA A 59 3.89 0.63 6.88
N LEU A 60 4.49 -0.53 6.67
CA LEU A 60 3.85 -1.65 5.97
C LEU A 60 2.64 -2.20 6.74
N LYS A 61 2.69 -2.26 8.07
CA LYS A 61 1.53 -2.60 8.92
C LYS A 61 0.38 -1.60 8.77
N HIS A 62 0.67 -0.30 8.57
CA HIS A 62 -0.37 0.69 8.29
C HIS A 62 -1.04 0.44 6.95
N VAL A 63 -0.28 0.09 5.91
CA VAL A 63 -0.84 -0.28 4.60
C VAL A 63 -1.76 -1.50 4.73
N ILE A 64 -1.32 -2.55 5.42
CA ILE A 64 -2.15 -3.75 5.67
C ILE A 64 -3.42 -3.38 6.44
N ARG A 65 -3.31 -2.55 7.49
CA ARG A 65 -4.47 -2.11 8.27
C ARG A 65 -5.47 -1.33 7.41
N TYR A 66 -4.97 -0.46 6.54
CA TYR A 66 -5.82 0.27 5.59
C TYR A 66 -6.56 -0.70 4.66
N ILE A 67 -5.86 -1.69 4.09
CA ILE A 67 -6.48 -2.69 3.22
C ILE A 67 -7.61 -3.44 3.94
N VAL A 68 -7.36 -3.91 5.17
CA VAL A 68 -8.36 -4.62 5.97
C VAL A 68 -9.56 -3.72 6.29
N GLY A 69 -9.31 -2.46 6.63
CA GLY A 69 -10.38 -1.50 6.94
C GLY A 69 -11.21 -1.05 5.72
N THR A 70 -10.67 -1.23 4.51
CA THR A 70 -11.35 -0.85 3.25
C THR A 70 -11.78 -2.06 2.42
N LEU A 71 -11.84 -3.26 3.01
CA LEU A 71 -12.31 -4.46 2.29
C LEU A 71 -13.71 -4.28 1.71
N GLU A 72 -14.60 -3.63 2.47
CA GLU A 72 -16.00 -3.42 2.10
C GLU A 72 -16.22 -2.21 1.15
N LEU A 73 -15.21 -1.33 1.00
CA LEU A 73 -15.29 -0.10 0.21
C LEU A 73 -14.85 -0.28 -1.26
N GLY A 74 -14.93 -1.50 -1.80
CA GLY A 74 -14.51 -1.82 -3.16
C GLY A 74 -15.64 -1.77 -4.19
N LEU A 75 -15.29 -1.58 -5.47
CA LEU A 75 -16.23 -1.82 -6.57
C LEU A 75 -16.58 -3.32 -6.63
N TRP A 76 -17.82 -3.66 -6.29
CA TRP A 76 -18.37 -4.99 -6.51
C TRP A 76 -19.03 -5.02 -7.89
N TYR A 77 -18.52 -5.87 -8.78
CA TYR A 77 -19.11 -6.12 -10.11
C TYR A 77 -19.81 -7.48 -10.10
N PRO A 78 -21.11 -7.54 -9.76
CA PRO A 78 -21.89 -8.76 -9.88
C PRO A 78 -22.02 -9.17 -11.35
N PHE A 79 -21.91 -10.46 -11.61
CA PHE A 79 -21.96 -11.03 -12.97
C PHE A 79 -23.36 -10.98 -13.61
N ASP A 80 -24.43 -10.76 -12.83
CA ASP A 80 -25.81 -11.06 -13.25
C ASP A 80 -26.82 -9.91 -13.07
N THR A 81 -26.38 -8.66 -13.14
CA THR A 81 -27.30 -7.52 -13.15
C THR A 81 -27.00 -6.61 -14.32
N HIS A 82 -28.04 -6.18 -15.05
CA HIS A 82 -27.96 -5.05 -15.98
C HIS A 82 -27.37 -3.85 -15.23
N VAL A 83 -26.08 -3.60 -15.41
CA VAL A 83 -25.37 -2.51 -14.73
C VAL A 83 -25.68 -1.22 -15.48
N ASP A 84 -26.65 -0.45 -14.98
CA ASP A 84 -26.81 0.95 -15.39
C ASP A 84 -25.66 1.75 -14.77
N VAL A 85 -24.58 1.90 -15.54
CA VAL A 85 -23.41 2.68 -15.14
C VAL A 85 -23.76 4.17 -15.27
N ALA A 86 -24.08 4.80 -14.14
CA ALA A 86 -24.22 6.26 -14.06
C ALA A 86 -22.84 6.90 -13.83
N CYS A 87 -22.31 7.57 -14.84
CA CYS A 87 -21.09 8.38 -14.72
C CYS A 87 -21.47 9.84 -14.42
N TYR A 88 -20.93 10.39 -13.33
CA TYR A 88 -21.03 11.82 -13.02
C TYR A 88 -19.70 12.49 -13.34
N THR A 89 -19.70 13.40 -14.30
CA THR A 89 -18.57 14.30 -14.57
C THR A 89 -18.81 15.61 -13.83
N ASN A 90 -17.95 15.91 -12.85
CA ASN A 90 -17.89 17.25 -12.27
C ASN A 90 -16.90 18.05 -13.12
N ASP A 91 -17.43 18.90 -14.00
CA ASP A 91 -16.68 19.99 -14.63
C ASP A 91 -16.46 21.08 -13.57
N ASP A 92 -15.22 21.57 -13.46
CA ASP A 92 -14.80 22.75 -12.70
C ASP A 92 -14.19 23.76 -13.69
#